data_AF-A0A2I1JXU1-F1
#
_entry.id   AF-A0A2I1JXU1-F1
#
_cell.length_a   1.000
_cell.length_b   1.000
_cell.length_c   1.000
_cell.angle_alpha   90.00
_cell.angle_beta   90.00
_cell.angle_gamma   90.00
#
_symmetry.space_group_name_H-M   'P 1'
#
loop_
_entity.id
_entity.type
_entity.pdbx_description
1 polymer ?
#
loop_
_entity_poly.entity_id
_entity_poly.type
_entity_poly.pdbx_seq_one_letter_code
_entity_poly.pdbx_strand_id
1 'polypeptide(L)'
;MLGSFETQVSHYTRYIQKNSDWLLIDVYAEEGISGTNTKNRKEFNRMIADCKRGMIDLIITKSISRFARNTLDCLKYIRDLKARDVAVFFEKENINTDVNPKSWSFI
;
A
#
# COMPACT_ATOMS: atom_id res chain seq x y z
N MET A 1 25.72 9.02 4.30
CA MET A 1 24.69 8.31 5.08
C MET A 1 23.41 8.42 4.28
N LEU A 2 22.99 7.34 3.61
CA LEU A 2 21.73 7.35 2.83
C LEU A 2 20.58 7.63 3.80
N GLY A 3 19.65 8.50 3.41
CA GLY A 3 18.51 8.83 4.26
C GLY A 3 17.68 7.58 4.58
N SER A 4 17.01 7.55 5.73
CA SER A 4 16.06 6.48 6.08
C SER A 4 14.97 6.30 5.02
N PHE A 5 14.68 7.35 4.25
CA PHE A 5 13.79 7.34 3.10
C PHE A 5 14.39 6.62 1.89
N GLU A 6 15.58 6.99 1.44
CA GLU A 6 16.28 6.34 0.31
C GLU A 6 16.51 4.85 0.57
N THR A 7 16.77 4.49 1.83
CA THR A 7 16.90 3.09 2.26
C THR A 7 15.59 2.32 2.10
N GLN A 8 14.45 2.93 2.46
CA GLN A 8 13.13 2.32 2.27
C GLN A 8 12.77 2.19 0.80
N VAL A 9 13.01 3.21 0.00
CA VAL A 9 12.80 3.17 -1.46
C VAL A 9 13.63 2.05 -2.07
N SER A 10 14.94 2.01 -1.78
CA SER A 10 15.84 0.99 -2.32
C SER A 10 15.43 -0.43 -1.91
N HIS A 11 14.95 -0.60 -0.67
CA HIS A 11 14.44 -1.87 -0.17
C HIS A 11 13.22 -2.34 -0.96
N TYR A 12 12.17 -1.51 -1.09
CA TYR A 12 10.96 -1.88 -1.80
C TYR A 12 11.16 -2.03 -3.31
N THR A 13 11.98 -1.17 -3.94
CA THR A 13 12.34 -1.32 -5.36
C THR A 13 12.97 -2.69 -5.60
N ARG A 14 13.92 -3.11 -4.77
CA ARG A 14 14.54 -4.43 -4.90
C ARG A 14 13.56 -5.56 -4.60
N TYR A 15 12.68 -5.39 -3.62
CA TYR A 15 11.66 -6.37 -3.28
C TYR A 15 10.69 -6.61 -4.45
N ILE A 16 10.23 -5.53 -5.08
CA ILE A 16 9.32 -5.58 -6.23
C ILE A 16 10.02 -6.19 -7.44
N GLN A 17 11.24 -5.76 -7.75
CA GLN A 17 12.03 -6.28 -8.89
C GLN A 17 12.33 -7.79 -8.81
N LYS A 18 12.19 -8.42 -7.64
CA LYS A 18 12.33 -9.88 -7.51
C LYS A 18 11.12 -10.65 -8.03
N ASN A 19 9.97 -10.00 -8.16
CA ASN A 19 8.79 -10.59 -8.78
C ASN A 19 8.68 -10.08 -10.22
N SER A 20 8.87 -10.98 -11.20
CA SER A 20 8.78 -10.65 -12.63
C SER A 20 7.41 -10.12 -13.05
N ASP A 21 6.38 -10.48 -12.28
CA ASP A 21 5.00 -10.15 -12.56
C ASP A 21 4.60 -8.76 -12.03
N TRP A 22 5.50 -8.09 -11.29
CA TRP A 22 5.23 -6.80 -10.68
C TRP A 22 5.99 -5.68 -11.37
N LEU A 23 5.28 -4.58 -11.64
CA LEU A 23 5.86 -3.34 -12.14
C LEU A 23 5.71 -2.25 -11.07
N LEU A 24 6.83 -1.65 -10.66
CA LEU A 24 6.80 -0.48 -9.78
C LEU A 24 6.29 0.74 -10.56
N ILE A 25 5.08 1.19 -10.24
CA ILE A 25 4.46 2.39 -10.85
C ILE A 25 5.02 3.67 -10.22
N ASP A 26 4.95 3.80 -8.90
CA ASP A 26 5.47 4.96 -8.17
C ASP A 26 5.65 4.65 -6.68
N VAL A 27 6.36 5.51 -5.96
CA VAL A 27 6.51 5.49 -4.50
C VAL A 27 5.80 6.69 -3.88
N TYR A 28 4.74 6.41 -3.12
CA TYR A 28 3.90 7.43 -2.47
C TYR A 28 4.33 7.63 -1.02
N ALA A 29 5.12 8.68 -0.77
CA ALA A 29 5.71 8.92 0.53
C ALA A 29 5.28 10.28 1.12
N GLU A 30 4.68 10.24 2.30
CA GLU A 30 4.36 11.47 3.04
C GLU A 30 5.62 12.02 3.72
N GLU A 31 5.94 13.30 3.49
CA GLU A 31 6.98 14.01 4.25
C GLU A 31 6.56 14.13 5.73
N GLY A 32 7.37 13.61 6.64
CA GLY A 32 7.07 13.66 8.09
C GLY A 32 7.12 12.32 8.82
N ILE A 33 8.14 11.50 8.54
CA ILE A 33 8.45 10.24 9.27
C ILE A 33 8.68 10.47 10.79
N SER A 34 8.68 11.72 11.27
CA SER A 34 8.86 12.12 12.68
C SER A 34 7.57 12.53 13.41
N GLY A 35 6.43 11.88 13.15
CA GLY A 35 5.32 11.80 14.13
C GLY A 35 4.56 13.09 14.52
N THR A 36 4.75 14.23 13.84
CA THR A 36 4.13 15.51 14.29
C THR A 36 3.55 16.41 13.20
N ASN A 37 3.13 15.89 12.04
CA ASN A 37 2.37 16.73 11.10
C ASN A 37 1.10 16.08 10.55
N THR A 38 -0.03 16.67 10.93
CA THR A 38 -1.38 16.10 10.84
C THR A 38 -2.19 16.72 9.70
N LYS A 39 -1.58 17.32 8.68
CA LYS A 39 -2.35 18.01 7.63
C LYS A 39 -1.79 17.71 6.24
N ASN A 40 -2.63 17.05 5.45
CA ASN A 40 -2.51 16.70 4.03
C ASN A 40 -1.71 15.43 3.72
N ARG A 41 -2.45 14.30 3.70
CA ARG A 41 -2.00 13.04 3.09
C ARG A 41 -2.00 13.15 1.56
N LYS A 42 -1.19 14.04 1.01
CA LYS A 42 -1.24 14.41 -0.41
C LYS A 42 -0.88 13.20 -1.26
N GLU A 43 0.17 12.48 -0.87
CA GLU A 43 0.66 11.32 -1.62
C GLU A 43 -0.27 10.12 -1.47
N PHE A 44 -0.89 9.92 -0.30
CA PHE A 44 -1.93 8.91 -0.14
C PHE A 44 -3.14 9.22 -1.01
N ASN A 45 -3.60 10.47 -1.06
CA ASN A 45 -4.74 10.83 -1.90
C ASN A 45 -4.39 10.69 -3.40
N ARG A 46 -3.14 10.98 -3.79
CA ARG A 46 -2.63 10.75 -5.14
C ARG A 46 -2.63 9.25 -5.48
N MET A 47 -2.11 8.41 -4.58
CA MET A 47 -2.14 6.94 -4.72
C MET A 47 -3.58 6.43 -4.92
N ILE A 48 -4.53 6.88 -4.10
CA ILE A 48 -5.94 6.50 -4.23
C ILE A 48 -6.52 6.97 -5.58
N ALA A 49 -6.14 8.16 -6.07
CA ALA A 49 -6.57 8.63 -7.38
C ALA A 49 -6.00 7.79 -8.53
N ASP A 50 -4.73 7.37 -8.45
CA ASP A 50 -4.09 6.51 -9.45
C ASP A 50 -4.70 5.10 -9.45
N CYS A 51 -5.05 4.56 -8.27
CA CYS A 51 -5.86 3.34 -8.16
C CYS A 51 -7.22 3.49 -8.86
N LYS A 52 -7.90 4.64 -8.66
CA LYS A 52 -9.18 4.92 -9.32
C LYS A 52 -9.08 5.05 -10.84
N ARG A 53 -7.90 5.40 -11.36
CA ARG A 53 -7.59 5.46 -12.80
C ARG A 53 -7.23 4.10 -13.39
N GLY A 54 -7.16 3.03 -12.57
CA GLY A 54 -6.77 1.69 -13.01
C GLY A 54 -5.28 1.56 -13.31
N MET A 55 -4.45 2.47 -12.79
CA MET A 55 -2.99 2.41 -12.99
C MET A 55 -2.30 1.47 -12.00
N ILE A 56 -2.95 1.16 -10.89
CA ILE A 56 -2.42 0.38 -9.77
C ILE A 56 -3.47 -0.65 -9.40
N ASP A 57 -3.05 -1.91 -9.36
CA ASP A 57 -3.82 -3.08 -8.93
C ASP A 57 -3.30 -3.66 -7.60
N LEU A 58 -2.10 -3.29 -7.17
CA LEU A 58 -1.51 -3.69 -5.89
C LEU A 58 -0.83 -2.52 -5.18
N ILE A 59 -1.24 -2.28 -3.93
CA ILE A 59 -0.59 -1.36 -2.99
C ILE A 59 0.23 -2.18 -1.99
N ILE A 60 1.52 -1.85 -1.84
CA ILE A 60 2.38 -2.43 -0.79
C ILE A 60 2.60 -1.37 0.29
N THR A 61 2.34 -1.72 1.54
CA THR A 61 2.55 -0.83 2.68
C THR A 61 3.14 -1.56 3.87
N LYS A 62 3.94 -0.84 4.67
CA LYS A 62 4.66 -1.43 5.81
C LYS A 62 3.72 -1.96 6.89
N SER A 63 2.64 -1.23 7.19
CA SER A 63 1.69 -1.64 8.23
C SER A 63 0.32 -0.98 8.06
N ILE A 64 -0.69 -1.56 8.70
CA ILE A 64 -2.05 -0.98 8.75
C ILE A 64 -2.03 0.47 9.25
N SER A 65 -1.22 0.77 10.26
CA SER A 65 -1.08 2.12 10.82
C SER A 65 -0.43 3.14 9.88
N ARG A 66 0.32 2.69 8.86
CA ARG A 66 0.84 3.56 7.79
C ARG A 66 -0.19 3.81 6.69
N PHE A 67 -1.11 2.86 6.51
CA PHE A 67 -2.19 2.97 5.55
C PHE A 67 -3.36 3.83 6.04
N ALA A 68 -3.80 3.66 7.28
CA ALA A 68 -4.95 4.38 7.84
C ALA A 68 -4.72 4.78 9.30
N ARG A 69 -5.32 5.92 9.71
CA ARG A 69 -5.18 6.47 11.07
C ARG A 69 -6.16 5.87 12.06
N ASN A 70 -7.25 5.29 11.59
CA ASN A 70 -8.26 4.62 12.40
C ASN A 70 -8.84 3.43 11.62
N THR A 71 -9.50 2.53 12.35
CA THR A 71 -10.07 1.30 11.80
C THR A 71 -11.18 1.55 10.79
N LEU A 72 -12.00 2.60 10.99
CA LEU A 72 -13.13 2.91 10.12
C LEU A 72 -12.66 3.34 8.72
N ASP A 73 -11.71 4.27 8.66
CA ASP A 73 -11.08 4.71 7.41
C ASP A 73 -10.37 3.56 6.72
N CYS A 74 -9.67 2.72 7.49
CA CYS A 74 -9.00 1.52 6.96
C CYS A 74 -9.98 0.63 6.20
N LEU A 75 -11.08 0.24 6.86
CA LEU A 75 -12.11 -0.61 6.27
C LEU A 75 -12.79 0.05 5.05
N LYS A 76 -13.03 1.36 5.11
CA LYS A 76 -13.59 2.12 3.99
C LYS A 76 -12.69 2.06 2.77
N TYR A 77 -11.41 2.42 2.90
CA TYR A 77 -10.48 2.40 1.78
C TYR A 77 -10.26 0.99 1.23
N ILE A 78 -10.11 -0.02 2.09
CA ILE A 78 -9.95 -1.41 1.65
C ILE A 78 -11.16 -1.86 0.82
N ARG A 79 -12.39 -1.54 1.25
CA ARG A 79 -13.61 -1.89 0.49
C ARG A 79 -13.69 -1.14 -0.83
N ASP A 80 -13.39 0.16 -0.83
CA ASP A 80 -13.42 1.00 -2.03
C ASP A 80 -12.39 0.55 -3.07
N LEU A 81 -11.19 0.14 -2.63
CA LEU A 81 -10.11 -0.39 -3.48
C LEU A 81 -10.44 -1.79 -4.01
N LYS A 82 -10.95 -2.66 -3.14
CA LYS A 82 -11.38 -4.01 -3.54
C LYS A 82 -12.50 -4.01 -4.58
N ALA A 83 -13.45 -3.08 -4.48
CA ALA A 83 -14.49 -2.90 -5.49
C ALA A 83 -13.96 -2.46 -6.87
N ARG A 84 -12.65 -2.16 -6.97
CA ARG A 84 -11.94 -1.73 -8.18
C ARG A 84 -10.81 -2.70 -8.54
N ASP A 85 -10.84 -3.91 -7.98
CA ASP A 85 -9.82 -4.94 -8.16
C ASP A 85 -8.41 -4.50 -7.73
N VAL A 86 -8.32 -3.59 -6.76
CA VAL A 86 -7.05 -3.15 -6.16
C VAL A 86 -6.83 -3.83 -4.82
N ALA A 87 -5.75 -4.59 -4.71
CA ALA A 87 -5.30 -5.26 -3.51
C ALA A 87 -4.38 -4.38 -2.66
N VAL A 88 -4.35 -4.62 -1.36
CA VAL A 88 -3.43 -4.00 -0.41
C VAL A 88 -2.69 -5.09 0.35
N PHE A 89 -1.37 -5.06 0.28
CA PHE A 89 -0.47 -5.93 1.03
C PHE A 89 0.17 -5.18 2.20
N PHE A 90 -0.12 -5.65 3.41
CA PHE A 90 0.42 -5.16 4.66
C PHE A 90 1.59 -6.04 5.10
N GLU A 91 2.81 -5.55 4.96
CA GLU A 91 4.03 -6.33 5.18
C GLU A 91 4.16 -6.81 6.64
N LYS A 92 4.02 -5.89 7.61
CA LYS A 92 4.19 -6.21 9.04
C LYS A 92 3.14 -7.19 9.53
N GLU A 93 1.90 -7.03 9.09
CA GLU A 93 0.81 -7.92 9.46
C GLU A 93 0.77 -9.21 8.62
N ASN A 94 1.55 -9.28 7.53
CA ASN A 94 1.54 -10.35 6.54
C ASN A 94 0.13 -10.64 6.02
N ILE A 95 -0.63 -9.58 5.70
CA ILE A 95 -2.01 -9.65 5.22
C ILE A 95 -2.07 -9.13 3.79
N ASN A 96 -2.66 -9.91 2.88
CA ASN A 96 -3.07 -9.44 1.57
C ASN A 96 -4.60 -9.34 1.52
N THR A 97 -5.13 -8.20 1.08
CA THR A 97 -6.58 -8.01 0.91
C THR A 97 -7.12 -8.55 -0.41
N ASP A 98 -6.25 -9.01 -1.31
CA ASP A 98 -6.67 -9.73 -2.50
C ASP A 98 -7.50 -10.94 -2.08
N VAL A 99 -8.69 -11.04 -2.67
CA VAL A 99 -9.61 -12.15 -2.50
C VAL A 99 -9.85 -12.77 -3.86
N ASN A 100 -8.80 -13.32 -4.46
CA ASN A 100 -8.93 -14.24 -5.57
C ASN A 100 -8.77 -15.69 -5.08
N PRO A 101 -9.73 -16.24 -4.32
CA PRO A 101 -9.65 -17.64 -3.97
C PRO A 101 -9.95 -18.49 -5.19
N LYS A 102 -8.95 -19.28 -5.59
CA LYS A 102 -9.12 -20.20 -6.71
C LYS A 102 -9.85 -21.50 -6.32
N SER A 103 -10.00 -21.79 -5.02
CA SER A 103 -10.91 -22.76 -4.35
C SER A 103 -10.54 -22.88 -2.85
N TRP A 104 -11.46 -23.31 -1.97
CA TRP A 104 -11.25 -23.44 -0.50
C TRP A 104 -11.54 -24.86 0.02
N SER A 105 -11.02 -25.19 1.21
CA SER A 105 -11.37 -26.38 1.99
C SER A 105 -11.17 -26.11 3.51
N PHE A 106 -11.86 -26.84 4.38
CA PHE A 106 -11.95 -26.63 5.84
C PHE A 106 -11.58 -27.87 6.65
N ILE A 107 -11.15 -27.67 7.91
CA ILE A 107 -11.61 -28.36 9.13
C ILE A 107 -11.46 -27.40 10.31
#